data_AF-A0A969GQF1-F1
#
_entry.id   AF-A0A969GQF1-F1
#
_cell.length_a   1.000
_cell.length_b   1.000
_cell.length_c   1.000
_cell.angle_alpha   90.00
_cell.angle_beta   90.00
_cell.angle_gamma   90.00
#
_symmetry.space_group_name_H-M   'P 1'
#
loop_
_entity.id
_entity.type
_entity.pdbx_description
1 polymer ?
#
loop_
_entity_poly.entity_id
_entity_poly.type
_entity_poly.pdbx_seq_one_letter_code
_entity_poly.pdbx_strand_id
1 'polypeptide(L)'
;MEQYLDAVEPLTPADRTIAEEWAAWMRTQWAEHGKSSMTQQRSLMNEVRAFLKKQLGKDHIALETLDFSTEEWAISNNAIAHKVAQRNENQVVLSPETVNQIVTRATNLLSSRNWYDIAAGLAVLSGRRVTEVLKTADLELASDYSVWFTGALKRRGEETVLRYEIPTLCRAEYVLSAITKLRSIKPVGELSVGEINQFSRAVASACNEHFADIVPSVGGRDTLYTHLFRGIYLTISVYFYCPPTVDEQEFRAEIKGAFVGRGELNSTLRRTIASDRHYKNYIIQNSDGAMRKGVRLDWNGVQILKAFQKLDQPEPGRSPVDSVQNYLPQLDQPKSTEAIPMMEKPSTKRPELHADDLTKLQSLMAQRGVTGSYAEIFSAAIQLLQSQQQVESKPSQEFESIRWFQTEIDALRGKIIQLESQSSQLDAAAIQTLQIENEQLKIQLQQTQARLEGIQQLLGNGATVPIPILAEGRSLHRQGCTLPTHTPPERQHPIGLRRQRQN
;
A
#
# COMPACT_ATOMS: atom_id res chain seq x y z
N MET A 1 18.52 15.67 10.70
CA MET A 1 17.45 15.40 11.69
C MET A 1 17.87 15.83 13.07
N GLU A 2 19.10 15.57 13.51
CA GLU A 2 19.66 16.09 14.77
C GLU A 2 19.57 17.62 14.89
N GLN A 3 19.81 18.36 13.79
CA GLN A 3 19.65 19.82 13.75
C GLN A 3 18.26 20.36 14.15
N TYR A 4 17.22 19.53 14.15
CA TYR A 4 15.88 19.94 14.56
C TYR A 4 15.59 19.62 16.02
N LEU A 5 16.41 18.77 16.65
CA LEU A 5 16.20 18.31 18.02
C LEU A 5 16.42 19.46 19.01
N ASP A 6 17.52 20.20 18.85
CA ASP A 6 17.88 21.33 19.73
C ASP A 6 16.78 22.39 19.81
N ALA A 7 16.01 22.57 18.73
CA ALA A 7 14.93 23.55 18.66
C ALA A 7 13.66 23.14 19.43
N VAL A 8 13.46 21.83 19.65
CA VAL A 8 12.21 21.32 20.26
C VAL A 8 12.42 20.57 21.56
N GLU A 9 13.62 20.05 21.83
CA GLU A 9 13.96 19.35 23.07
C GLU A 9 13.63 20.14 24.36
N PRO A 10 13.85 21.47 24.45
CA PRO A 10 13.52 22.19 25.68
C PRO A 10 12.02 22.50 25.83
N LEU A 11 11.19 22.24 24.80
CA LEU A 11 9.79 22.66 24.80
C LEU A 11 8.95 21.79 25.74
N THR A 12 8.17 22.45 26.57
CA THR A 12 7.24 21.83 27.51
C THR A 12 5.79 22.04 27.04
N PRO A 13 4.79 21.42 27.68
CA PRO A 13 3.39 21.69 27.37
C PRO A 13 2.98 23.18 27.48
N ALA A 14 3.71 23.99 28.26
CA ALA A 14 3.48 25.43 28.34
C ALA A 14 3.90 26.18 27.07
N ASP A 15 4.80 25.60 26.26
CA ASP A 15 5.38 26.19 25.05
C ASP A 15 4.62 25.78 23.78
N ARG A 16 3.34 25.44 23.92
CA ARG A 16 2.50 24.92 22.82
C ARG A 16 2.55 25.80 21.58
N THR A 17 2.44 27.12 21.73
CA THR A 17 2.47 28.05 20.60
C THR A 17 3.79 27.98 19.84
N ILE A 18 4.93 27.89 20.55
CA ILE A 18 6.26 27.75 19.93
C ILE A 18 6.36 26.40 19.19
N ALA A 19 5.82 25.34 19.79
CA ALA A 19 5.78 24.01 19.15
C ALA A 19 4.86 23.97 17.91
N GLU A 20 3.77 24.76 17.88
CA GLU A 20 2.89 24.91 16.72
C GLU A 20 3.57 25.72 15.59
N GLU A 21 4.24 26.82 15.94
CA GLU A 21 5.03 27.62 15.00
C GLU A 21 6.16 26.79 14.37
N TRP A 22 6.87 25.99 15.17
CA TRP A 22 7.89 25.08 14.67
C TRP A 22 7.29 24.01 13.73
N ALA A 23 6.13 23.44 14.08
CA ALA A 23 5.46 22.46 13.23
C ALA A 23 5.02 23.07 11.88
N ALA A 24 4.51 24.31 11.89
CA ALA A 24 4.18 25.06 10.68
C ALA A 24 5.43 25.33 9.83
N TRP A 25 6.51 25.80 10.47
CA TRP A 25 7.79 26.02 9.80
C TRP A 25 8.32 24.75 9.12
N MET A 26 8.29 23.60 9.81
CA MET A 26 8.70 22.31 9.22
C MET A 26 7.92 21.96 7.95
N ARG A 27 6.60 22.20 7.92
CA ARG A 27 5.78 21.98 6.73
C ARG A 27 6.16 22.91 5.59
N THR A 28 6.40 24.19 5.90
CA THR A 28 6.88 25.17 4.92
C THR A 28 8.21 24.73 4.33
N GLN A 29 9.17 24.30 5.16
CA GLN A 29 10.45 23.77 4.69
C GLN A 29 10.28 22.57 3.75
N TRP A 30 9.39 21.62 4.08
CA TRP A 30 9.09 20.51 3.16
C TRP A 30 8.52 20.99 1.83
N ALA A 31 7.60 21.95 1.85
CA ALA A 31 7.03 22.52 0.64
C ALA A 31 8.08 23.24 -0.23
N GLU A 32 8.95 24.05 0.38
CA GLU A 32 10.06 24.75 -0.30
C GLU A 32 11.05 23.77 -0.94
N HIS A 33 11.27 22.61 -0.33
CA HIS A 33 12.07 21.52 -0.89
C HIS A 33 11.31 20.61 -1.89
N GLY A 34 10.16 21.08 -2.40
CA GLY A 34 9.40 20.38 -3.45
C GLY A 34 8.55 19.21 -2.95
N LYS A 35 8.24 19.16 -1.65
CA LYS A 35 7.35 18.17 -1.02
C LYS A 35 6.03 18.83 -0.64
N SER A 36 5.38 19.42 -1.64
CA SER A 36 4.14 20.21 -1.45
C SER A 36 2.88 19.35 -1.36
N SER A 37 2.90 18.09 -1.82
CA SER A 37 1.72 17.24 -1.75
C SER A 37 1.48 16.71 -0.33
N MET A 38 0.22 16.67 0.10
CA MET A 38 -0.19 16.11 1.40
C MET A 38 0.34 14.69 1.65
N THR A 39 0.45 13.86 0.61
CA THR A 39 0.97 12.49 0.74
C THR A 39 2.47 12.48 1.03
N GLN A 40 3.25 13.34 0.39
CA GLN A 40 4.69 13.46 0.62
C GLN A 40 4.95 14.04 2.03
N GLN A 41 4.24 15.10 2.40
CA GLN A 41 4.35 15.70 3.73
C GLN A 41 3.97 14.70 4.83
N ARG A 42 2.94 13.87 4.62
CA ARG A 42 2.56 12.82 5.56
C ARG A 42 3.67 11.80 5.82
N SER A 43 4.43 11.42 4.80
CA SER A 43 5.56 10.48 4.98
C SER A 43 6.65 11.11 5.84
N LEU A 44 7.08 12.32 5.48
CA LEU A 44 8.11 13.07 6.19
C LEU A 44 7.71 13.36 7.63
N MET A 45 6.45 13.76 7.84
CA MET A 45 5.90 13.98 9.16
C MET A 45 5.96 12.71 10.02
N ASN A 46 5.60 11.55 9.48
CA ASN A 46 5.72 10.29 10.21
C ASN A 46 7.17 9.94 10.55
N GLU A 47 8.13 10.22 9.67
CA GLU A 47 9.56 10.01 9.90
C GLU A 47 10.08 10.92 11.02
N VAL A 48 9.77 12.21 10.96
CA VAL A 48 10.15 13.18 12.00
C VAL A 48 9.49 12.83 13.33
N ARG A 49 8.18 12.54 13.35
CA ARG A 49 7.48 12.10 14.57
C ARG A 49 8.10 10.83 15.15
N ALA A 50 8.46 9.85 14.32
CA ALA A 50 9.11 8.63 14.78
C ALA A 50 10.49 8.90 15.39
N PHE A 51 11.26 9.81 14.79
CA PHE A 51 12.55 10.26 15.31
C PHE A 51 12.39 10.99 16.65
N LEU A 52 11.51 12.00 16.72
CA LEU A 52 11.23 12.74 17.96
C LEU A 52 10.74 11.82 19.07
N LYS A 53 9.83 10.89 18.76
CA LYS A 53 9.33 9.90 19.71
C LYS A 53 10.43 9.01 20.30
N LYS A 54 11.47 8.72 19.51
CA LYS A 54 12.63 7.92 19.95
C LYS A 54 13.54 8.72 20.88
N GLN A 55 13.74 10.02 20.60
CA GLN A 55 14.68 10.87 21.35
C GLN A 55 14.04 11.50 22.59
N LEU A 56 12.80 11.98 22.48
CA LEU A 56 12.13 12.83 23.47
C LEU A 56 11.02 12.12 24.25
N GLY A 57 10.70 10.87 23.90
CA GLY A 57 9.59 10.13 24.49
C GLY A 57 8.25 10.36 23.81
N LYS A 58 7.21 9.65 24.27
CA LYS A 58 5.89 9.59 23.60
C LYS A 58 4.99 10.79 23.89
N ASP A 59 5.23 11.48 24.99
CA ASP A 59 4.34 12.50 25.56
C ASP A 59 4.86 13.93 25.33
N HIS A 60 5.88 14.08 24.48
CA HIS A 60 6.51 15.36 24.18
C HIS A 60 5.58 16.27 23.35
N ILE A 61 5.49 17.56 23.68
CA ILE A 61 4.55 18.53 23.08
C ILE A 61 4.67 18.62 21.55
N ALA A 62 5.89 18.52 21.01
CA ALA A 62 6.14 18.51 19.56
C ALA A 62 5.43 17.35 18.82
N LEU A 63 5.11 16.24 19.49
CA LEU A 63 4.32 15.14 18.92
C LEU A 63 2.81 15.41 18.96
N GLU A 64 2.33 16.36 19.75
CA GLU A 64 0.94 16.80 19.69
C GLU A 64 0.77 17.82 18.55
N THR A 65 1.71 18.76 18.41
CA THR A 65 1.60 19.88 17.46
C THR A 65 2.01 19.52 16.04
N LEU A 66 2.96 18.59 15.85
CA LEU A 66 3.38 18.12 14.52
C LEU A 66 2.43 17.04 13.97
N ASP A 67 1.15 17.34 13.82
CA ASP A 67 0.16 16.42 13.23
C ASP A 67 -0.82 17.18 12.33
N PHE A 68 -1.37 16.52 11.32
CA PHE A 68 -2.38 17.16 10.46
C PHE A 68 -3.63 17.50 11.26
N SER A 69 -4.32 18.56 10.86
CA SER A 69 -5.64 18.88 11.38
C SER A 69 -6.63 17.77 11.06
N THR A 70 -7.72 17.70 11.82
CA THR A 70 -8.82 16.76 11.54
C THR A 70 -9.35 16.90 10.12
N GLU A 71 -9.42 18.12 9.60
CA GLU A 71 -9.87 18.42 8.23
C GLU A 71 -8.87 17.93 7.18
N GLU A 72 -7.58 18.19 7.37
CA GLU A 72 -6.49 17.70 6.52
C GLU A 72 -6.49 16.16 6.46
N TRP A 73 -6.70 15.52 7.62
CA TRP A 73 -6.88 14.08 7.74
C TRP A 73 -8.11 13.58 6.99
N ALA A 74 -9.24 14.26 7.13
CA ALA A 74 -10.48 13.92 6.44
C ALA A 74 -10.32 14.03 4.92
N ILE A 75 -9.72 15.11 4.41
CA ILE A 75 -9.44 15.31 2.99
C ILE A 75 -8.55 14.19 2.46
N SER A 76 -7.46 13.86 3.16
CA SER A 76 -6.53 12.79 2.76
C SER A 76 -7.23 11.43 2.72
N ASN A 77 -8.00 11.10 3.76
CA ASN A 77 -8.69 9.82 3.86
C ASN A 77 -9.85 9.70 2.86
N ASN A 78 -10.60 10.78 2.61
CA ASN A 78 -11.67 10.80 1.62
C ASN A 78 -11.12 10.60 0.20
N ALA A 79 -10.01 11.26 -0.14
CA ALA A 79 -9.35 11.06 -1.44
C ALA A 79 -8.89 9.60 -1.63
N ILE A 80 -8.38 8.95 -0.57
CA ILE A 80 -8.03 7.52 -0.59
C ILE A 80 -9.29 6.67 -0.75
N ALA A 81 -10.35 6.97 0.00
CA ALA A 81 -11.61 6.23 -0.04
C ALA A 81 -12.28 6.28 -1.42
N HIS A 82 -12.33 7.46 -2.05
CA HIS A 82 -12.85 7.62 -3.41
C HIS A 82 -12.01 6.82 -4.43
N LYS A 83 -10.68 6.89 -4.37
CA LYS A 83 -9.81 6.10 -5.25
C LYS A 83 -10.02 4.59 -5.07
N VAL A 84 -10.30 4.14 -3.85
CA VAL A 84 -10.58 2.74 -3.56
C VAL A 84 -11.96 2.34 -4.07
N ALA A 85 -12.98 3.18 -3.88
CA ALA A 85 -14.33 2.95 -4.39
C ALA A 85 -14.32 2.83 -5.92
N GLN A 86 -13.71 3.79 -6.62
CA GLN A 86 -13.58 3.78 -8.07
C GLN A 86 -12.85 2.53 -8.58
N ARG A 87 -11.82 2.04 -7.88
CA ARG A 87 -11.15 0.78 -8.27
C ARG A 87 -12.03 -0.44 -8.05
N ASN A 88 -12.82 -0.45 -6.98
CA ASN A 88 -13.74 -1.55 -6.69
C ASN A 88 -14.94 -1.58 -7.64
N GLU A 89 -15.27 -0.46 -8.29
CA GLU A 89 -16.23 -0.42 -9.39
C GLU A 89 -15.64 -0.95 -10.71
N ASN A 90 -14.33 -0.79 -10.89
CA ASN A 90 -13.60 -1.17 -12.11
C ASN A 90 -12.74 -2.42 -11.90
N GLN A 91 -13.35 -3.49 -11.38
CA GLN A 91 -12.64 -4.75 -11.14
C GLN A 91 -12.26 -5.42 -12.46
N VAL A 92 -11.06 -6.00 -12.49
CA VAL A 92 -10.56 -6.75 -13.63
C VAL A 92 -10.98 -8.21 -13.52
N VAL A 93 -11.52 -8.76 -14.61
CA VAL A 93 -11.90 -10.17 -14.70
C VAL A 93 -10.68 -11.03 -15.02
N LEU A 94 -10.46 -12.08 -14.24
CA LEU A 94 -9.51 -13.15 -14.52
C LEU A 94 -10.28 -14.41 -14.94
N SER A 95 -9.81 -15.08 -15.99
CA SER A 95 -10.33 -16.38 -16.40
C SER A 95 -9.74 -17.50 -15.52
N PRO A 96 -10.43 -18.65 -15.36
CA PRO A 96 -9.88 -19.80 -14.64
C PRO A 96 -8.54 -20.30 -15.22
N GLU A 97 -8.38 -20.20 -16.55
CA GLU A 97 -7.15 -20.55 -17.23
C GLU A 97 -6.00 -19.62 -16.81
N THR A 98 -6.24 -18.30 -16.84
CA THR A 98 -5.28 -17.30 -16.35
C THR A 98 -4.90 -17.56 -14.89
N VAL A 99 -5.87 -17.92 -14.04
CA VAL A 99 -5.64 -18.27 -12.63
C VAL A 99 -4.69 -19.47 -12.51
N ASN A 100 -4.92 -20.54 -13.28
CA ASN A 100 -4.04 -21.70 -13.28
C ASN A 100 -2.62 -21.37 -13.79
N GLN A 101 -2.51 -20.51 -14.82
CA GLN A 101 -1.21 -20.03 -15.31
C GLN A 101 -0.44 -19.24 -14.26
N ILE A 102 -1.11 -18.33 -13.54
CA ILE A 102 -0.49 -17.56 -12.43
C ILE A 102 0.07 -18.52 -11.38
N VAL A 103 -0.73 -19.49 -10.95
CA VAL A 103 -0.35 -20.45 -9.91
C VAL A 103 0.80 -21.34 -10.37
N THR A 104 0.72 -21.85 -11.59
CA THR A 104 1.77 -22.71 -12.19
C THR A 104 3.08 -21.94 -12.29
N ARG A 105 3.06 -20.72 -12.82
CA ARG A 105 4.26 -19.91 -12.98
C ARG A 105 4.87 -19.54 -11.62
N ALA A 106 4.05 -19.14 -10.65
CA ALA A 106 4.52 -18.87 -9.29
C ALA A 106 5.13 -20.11 -8.62
N THR A 107 4.57 -21.30 -8.85
CA THR A 107 5.11 -22.57 -8.35
C THR A 107 6.48 -22.87 -8.97
N ASN A 108 6.65 -22.63 -10.27
CA ASN A 108 7.94 -22.83 -10.95
C ASN A 108 9.04 -21.90 -10.39
N LEU A 109 8.69 -20.67 -9.98
CA LEU A 109 9.65 -19.73 -9.40
C LEU A 109 10.26 -20.21 -8.08
N LEU A 110 9.58 -21.09 -7.33
CA LEU A 110 10.11 -21.67 -6.09
C LEU A 110 11.41 -22.47 -6.32
N SER A 111 11.58 -23.01 -7.52
CA SER A 111 12.77 -23.76 -7.92
C SER A 111 13.89 -22.88 -8.47
N SER A 112 13.67 -21.57 -8.67
CA SER A 112 14.68 -20.63 -9.19
C SER A 112 15.96 -20.62 -8.33
N ARG A 113 17.07 -20.22 -8.94
CA ARG A 113 18.33 -19.96 -8.23
C ARG A 113 18.41 -18.53 -7.70
N ASN A 114 17.59 -17.62 -8.23
CA ASN A 114 17.55 -16.23 -7.81
C ASN A 114 16.61 -16.07 -6.62
N TRP A 115 17.10 -15.45 -5.54
CA TRP A 115 16.30 -15.26 -4.32
C TRP A 115 15.05 -14.40 -4.56
N TYR A 116 15.11 -13.42 -5.46
CA TYR A 116 13.98 -12.52 -5.72
C TYR A 116 12.84 -13.22 -6.49
N ASP A 117 13.16 -14.19 -7.36
CA ASP A 117 12.16 -15.02 -8.05
C ASP A 117 11.44 -15.91 -7.04
N ILE A 118 12.19 -16.58 -6.16
CA ILE A 118 11.61 -17.41 -5.09
C ILE A 118 10.71 -16.55 -4.19
N ALA A 119 11.16 -15.36 -3.80
CA ALA A 119 10.38 -14.43 -2.99
C ALA A 119 9.10 -13.96 -3.70
N ALA A 120 9.16 -13.72 -5.01
CA ALA A 120 7.99 -13.38 -5.83
C ALA A 120 6.98 -14.54 -5.86
N GLY A 121 7.44 -15.76 -6.16
CA GLY A 121 6.61 -16.97 -6.14
C GLY A 121 5.93 -17.19 -4.78
N LEU A 122 6.69 -17.10 -3.68
CA LEU A 122 6.16 -17.22 -2.32
C LEU A 122 5.11 -16.13 -2.01
N ALA A 123 5.34 -14.88 -2.42
CA ALA A 123 4.40 -13.79 -2.21
C ALA A 123 3.06 -14.03 -2.92
N VAL A 124 3.08 -14.59 -4.14
CA VAL A 124 1.87 -14.97 -4.89
C VAL A 124 1.16 -16.15 -4.24
N LEU A 125 1.90 -17.20 -3.87
CA LEU A 125 1.32 -18.47 -3.41
C LEU A 125 0.80 -18.44 -1.97
N SER A 126 1.25 -17.48 -1.15
CA SER A 126 0.87 -17.33 0.28
C SER A 126 0.18 -15.99 0.60
N GLY A 127 0.19 -15.05 -0.35
CA GLY A 127 -0.30 -13.68 -0.16
C GLY A 127 0.44 -12.87 0.90
N ARG A 128 1.61 -13.32 1.36
CA ARG A 128 2.40 -12.62 2.39
C ARG A 128 3.15 -11.42 1.81
N ARG A 129 3.40 -10.41 2.65
CA ARG A 129 4.20 -9.24 2.26
C ARG A 129 5.66 -9.66 2.05
N VAL A 130 6.39 -8.97 1.18
CA VAL A 130 7.80 -9.28 0.90
C VAL A 130 8.64 -9.30 2.18
N THR A 131 8.44 -8.33 3.07
CA THR A 131 9.11 -8.28 4.36
C THR A 131 8.75 -9.45 5.28
N GLU A 132 7.51 -9.95 5.20
CA GLU A 132 7.08 -11.16 5.91
C GLU A 132 7.79 -12.38 5.31
N VAL A 133 7.71 -12.58 4.00
CA VAL A 133 8.36 -13.68 3.27
C VAL A 133 9.87 -13.75 3.57
N LEU A 134 10.57 -12.62 3.46
CA LEU A 134 12.02 -12.57 3.63
C LEU A 134 12.44 -12.77 5.09
N LYS A 135 11.71 -12.18 6.07
CA LYS A 135 12.16 -12.15 7.47
C LYS A 135 11.23 -12.81 8.46
N THR A 136 10.02 -12.28 8.61
CA THR A 136 9.24 -12.53 9.84
C THR A 136 8.37 -13.77 9.76
N ALA A 137 8.03 -14.24 8.55
CA ALA A 137 7.12 -15.36 8.38
C ALA A 137 7.66 -16.63 9.04
N ASP A 138 6.89 -17.25 9.90
CA ASP A 138 7.14 -18.62 10.32
C ASP A 138 6.00 -19.49 9.82
N LEU A 139 6.34 -20.58 9.13
CA LEU A 139 5.40 -21.42 8.42
C LEU A 139 5.54 -22.86 8.90
N GLU A 140 4.43 -23.43 9.37
CA GLU A 140 4.35 -24.83 9.76
C GLU A 140 3.24 -25.52 8.95
N LEU A 141 3.44 -26.80 8.61
CA LEU A 141 2.45 -27.56 7.85
C LEU A 141 1.13 -27.66 8.62
N ALA A 142 0.00 -27.38 7.95
CA ALA A 142 -1.34 -27.58 8.50
C ALA A 142 -2.10 -28.67 7.73
N SER A 143 -2.07 -28.61 6.40
CA SER A 143 -2.56 -29.64 5.47
C SER A 143 -1.73 -29.62 4.18
N ASP A 144 -2.06 -30.45 3.19
CA ASP A 144 -1.36 -30.47 1.90
C ASP A 144 -1.46 -29.13 1.15
N TYR A 145 -2.45 -28.28 1.46
CA TYR A 145 -2.67 -26.98 0.81
C TYR A 145 -2.89 -25.85 1.82
N SER A 146 -2.43 -26.01 3.07
CA SER A 146 -2.48 -24.94 4.06
C SER A 146 -1.32 -25.02 5.04
N VAL A 147 -0.98 -23.86 5.62
CA VAL A 147 0.09 -23.70 6.60
C VAL A 147 -0.39 -22.84 7.77
N TRP A 148 0.13 -23.12 8.97
CA TRP A 148 0.07 -22.17 10.08
C TRP A 148 1.09 -21.07 9.84
N PHE A 149 0.64 -19.82 9.93
CA PHE A 149 1.48 -18.65 9.74
C PHE A 149 1.59 -17.84 11.04
N THR A 150 2.82 -17.47 11.39
CA THR A 150 3.11 -16.43 12.39
C THR A 150 4.04 -15.36 11.83
N GLY A 151 4.24 -14.26 12.58
CA GLY A 151 5.10 -13.15 12.16
C GLY A 151 4.43 -12.13 11.26
N ALA A 152 3.11 -11.97 11.38
CA ALA A 152 2.34 -10.93 10.70
C ALA A 152 2.84 -9.52 11.09
N LEU A 153 3.12 -8.67 10.10
CA LEU A 153 3.50 -7.27 10.36
C LEU A 153 2.28 -6.37 10.59
N LYS A 154 2.55 -5.17 11.12
CA LYS A 154 1.56 -4.11 11.47
C LYS A 154 0.66 -4.44 12.67
N ARG A 155 1.16 -5.24 13.59
CA ARG A 155 0.55 -5.51 14.90
C ARG A 155 1.17 -4.55 15.92
N ARG A 156 0.45 -3.47 16.27
CA ARG A 156 0.93 -2.45 17.21
C ARG A 156 0.31 -2.70 18.58
N GLY A 157 1.13 -2.91 19.60
CA GLY A 157 0.67 -3.01 20.99
C GLY A 157 -0.04 -4.32 21.34
N GLU A 158 0.13 -5.38 20.54
CA GLU A 158 -0.45 -6.69 20.82
C GLU A 158 0.61 -7.61 21.42
N GLU A 159 0.40 -8.05 22.66
CA GLU A 159 1.34 -8.94 23.38
C GLU A 159 1.29 -10.38 22.87
N THR A 160 0.13 -10.83 22.39
CA THR A 160 -0.06 -12.20 21.92
C THR A 160 0.43 -12.35 20.48
N VAL A 161 1.31 -13.32 20.23
CA VAL A 161 1.71 -13.73 18.88
C VAL A 161 0.48 -14.25 18.13
N LEU A 162 0.16 -13.65 16.98
CA LEU A 162 -0.92 -14.10 16.13
C LEU A 162 -0.44 -15.28 15.28
N ARG A 163 -1.11 -16.41 15.49
CA ARG A 163 -0.97 -17.64 14.71
C ARG A 163 -2.32 -18.00 14.12
N TYR A 164 -2.38 -18.19 12.81
CA TYR A 164 -3.61 -18.54 12.09
C TYR A 164 -3.27 -19.34 10.85
N GLU A 165 -4.26 -20.08 10.35
CA GLU A 165 -4.12 -20.93 9.18
C GLU A 165 -4.34 -20.12 7.90
N ILE A 166 -3.48 -20.32 6.90
CA ILE A 166 -3.65 -19.74 5.56
C ILE A 166 -3.56 -20.84 4.51
N PRO A 167 -4.35 -20.78 3.43
CA PRO A 167 -4.19 -21.68 2.30
C PRO A 167 -2.90 -21.36 1.53
N THR A 168 -2.37 -22.34 0.83
CA THR A 168 -1.32 -22.17 -0.17
C THR A 168 -1.88 -22.52 -1.54
N LEU A 169 -1.58 -21.72 -2.55
CA LEU A 169 -2.13 -21.94 -3.90
C LEU A 169 -1.52 -23.15 -4.64
N CYS A 170 -0.48 -23.75 -4.06
CA CYS A 170 0.15 -25.02 -4.46
C CYS A 170 0.35 -25.90 -3.22
N ARG A 171 0.92 -27.10 -3.38
CA ARG A 171 1.20 -27.97 -2.22
C ARG A 171 2.08 -27.25 -1.19
N ALA A 172 1.66 -27.31 0.08
CA ALA A 172 2.31 -26.62 1.19
C ALA A 172 3.78 -27.04 1.36
N GLU A 173 4.12 -28.29 1.05
CA GLU A 173 5.49 -28.81 1.07
C GLU A 173 6.45 -27.98 0.20
N TYR A 174 6.00 -27.50 -0.96
CA TYR A 174 6.79 -26.69 -1.88
C TYR A 174 7.03 -25.30 -1.29
N VAL A 175 6.02 -24.72 -0.66
CA VAL A 175 6.11 -23.42 0.01
C VAL A 175 7.09 -23.49 1.20
N LEU A 176 6.98 -24.53 2.03
CA LEU A 176 7.85 -24.75 3.20
C LEU A 176 9.32 -24.98 2.79
N SER A 177 9.53 -25.78 1.74
CA SER A 177 10.88 -26.01 1.20
C SER A 177 11.47 -24.73 0.63
N ALA A 178 10.67 -23.96 -0.11
CA ALA A 178 11.13 -22.74 -0.77
C ALA A 178 11.42 -21.59 0.20
N ILE A 179 10.65 -21.42 1.28
CA ILE A 179 10.96 -20.39 2.29
C ILE A 179 12.26 -20.70 3.03
N THR A 180 12.53 -21.98 3.31
CA THR A 180 13.79 -22.44 3.91
C THR A 180 14.96 -22.16 2.97
N LYS A 181 14.83 -22.54 1.69
CA LYS A 181 15.81 -22.26 0.63
C LYS A 181 16.05 -20.76 0.43
N LEU A 182 15.00 -19.95 0.43
CA LEU A 182 15.11 -18.49 0.27
C LEU A 182 16.00 -17.89 1.37
N ARG A 183 15.78 -18.31 2.62
CA ARG A 183 16.51 -17.80 3.78
C ARG A 183 17.97 -18.27 3.83
N SER A 184 18.29 -19.42 3.25
CA SER A 184 19.68 -19.85 3.11
C SER A 184 20.42 -19.07 2.02
N ILE A 185 19.77 -18.77 0.89
CA ILE A 185 20.37 -18.00 -0.22
C ILE A 185 20.48 -16.51 0.14
N LYS A 186 19.49 -15.97 0.84
CA LYS A 186 19.45 -14.56 1.25
C LYS A 186 19.23 -14.45 2.77
N PRO A 187 20.30 -14.59 3.58
CA PRO A 187 20.22 -14.37 5.01
C PRO A 187 19.91 -12.90 5.31
N VAL A 188 18.84 -12.65 6.06
CA VAL A 188 18.40 -11.28 6.44
C VAL A 188 18.10 -11.15 7.93
N GLY A 189 18.55 -12.10 8.75
CA GLY A 189 18.23 -12.18 10.19
C GLY A 189 18.59 -10.89 10.95
N GLU A 190 19.79 -10.37 10.70
CA GLU A 190 20.33 -9.19 11.38
C GLU A 190 19.77 -7.87 10.86
N LEU A 191 19.21 -7.85 9.64
CA LEU A 191 18.73 -6.62 9.00
C LEU A 191 17.42 -6.13 9.61
N SER A 192 17.32 -4.86 9.96
CA SER A 192 16.06 -4.23 10.38
C SER A 192 14.98 -4.33 9.28
N VAL A 193 13.70 -4.20 9.68
CA VAL A 193 12.58 -4.18 8.71
C VAL A 193 12.75 -3.05 7.69
N GLY A 194 13.33 -1.92 8.11
CA GLY A 194 13.63 -0.79 7.23
C GLY A 194 14.64 -1.16 6.14
N GLU A 195 15.73 -1.83 6.51
CA GLU A 195 16.74 -2.31 5.57
C GLU A 195 16.19 -3.36 4.62
N ILE A 196 15.27 -4.22 5.06
CA ILE A 196 14.66 -5.22 4.17
C ILE A 196 13.80 -4.58 3.09
N ASN A 197 13.20 -3.41 3.34
CA ASN A 197 12.39 -2.72 2.34
C ASN A 197 13.19 -2.41 1.05
N GLN A 198 14.52 -2.26 1.14
CA GLN A 198 15.38 -2.04 -0.03
C GLN A 198 15.29 -3.18 -1.06
N PHE A 199 14.99 -4.40 -0.60
CA PHE A 199 14.85 -5.59 -1.46
C PHE A 199 13.50 -5.66 -2.19
N SER A 200 12.51 -4.85 -1.78
CA SER A 200 11.16 -4.88 -2.36
C SER A 200 11.17 -4.55 -3.86
N ARG A 201 12.10 -3.70 -4.32
CA ARG A 201 12.22 -3.33 -5.73
C ARG A 201 12.63 -4.52 -6.61
N ALA A 202 13.59 -5.32 -6.16
CA ALA A 202 14.02 -6.51 -6.90
C ALA A 202 12.88 -7.53 -7.02
N VAL A 203 12.14 -7.77 -5.92
CA VAL A 203 10.98 -8.67 -5.93
C VAL A 203 9.86 -8.13 -6.82
N ALA A 204 9.58 -6.83 -6.78
CA ALA A 204 8.60 -6.21 -7.67
C ALA A 204 9.01 -6.29 -9.15
N SER A 205 10.31 -6.17 -9.46
CA SER A 205 10.81 -6.35 -10.82
C SER A 205 10.59 -7.78 -11.32
N ALA A 206 10.91 -8.78 -10.49
CA ALA A 206 10.66 -10.19 -10.80
C ALA A 206 9.16 -10.46 -10.99
N CYS A 207 8.32 -9.87 -10.15
CA CYS A 207 6.87 -9.89 -10.31
C CYS A 207 6.40 -9.32 -11.66
N ASN A 208 6.97 -8.21 -12.12
CA ASN A 208 6.63 -7.67 -13.44
C ASN A 208 7.08 -8.63 -14.56
N GLU A 209 8.35 -9.04 -14.53
CA GLU A 209 8.97 -9.90 -15.53
C GLU A 209 8.17 -11.19 -15.73
N HIS A 210 7.75 -11.82 -14.63
CA HIS A 210 7.08 -13.11 -14.67
C HIS A 210 5.57 -13.04 -14.80
N PHE A 211 4.91 -11.89 -14.67
CA PHE A 211 3.44 -11.90 -14.62
C PHE A 211 2.75 -10.80 -15.44
N ALA A 212 3.48 -9.86 -16.04
CA ALA A 212 2.89 -8.73 -16.79
C ALA A 212 2.07 -9.16 -18.02
N ASP A 213 2.40 -10.28 -18.63
CA ASP A 213 1.69 -10.87 -19.78
C ASP A 213 0.36 -11.54 -19.41
N ILE A 214 0.21 -12.02 -18.17
CA ILE A 214 -0.98 -12.78 -17.73
C ILE A 214 -1.82 -12.06 -16.69
N VAL A 215 -1.26 -11.08 -15.97
CA VAL A 215 -1.99 -10.27 -14.98
C VAL A 215 -2.29 -8.91 -15.61
N PRO A 216 -3.56 -8.58 -15.89
CA PRO A 216 -3.88 -7.29 -16.47
C PRO A 216 -3.59 -6.16 -15.49
N SER A 217 -3.02 -5.06 -16.02
CA SER A 217 -2.74 -3.85 -15.26
C SER A 217 -4.03 -3.17 -14.81
N VAL A 218 -4.13 -2.81 -13.53
CA VAL A 218 -5.30 -2.11 -12.98
C VAL A 218 -5.04 -0.60 -13.00
N GLY A 219 -5.81 0.13 -13.82
CA GLY A 219 -5.82 1.60 -13.81
C GLY A 219 -4.55 2.28 -14.33
N GLY A 220 -3.95 1.75 -15.40
CA GLY A 220 -2.86 2.41 -16.14
C GLY A 220 -1.53 2.54 -15.38
N ARG A 221 -1.31 1.73 -14.33
CA ARG A 221 0.00 1.61 -13.68
C ARG A 221 0.72 0.38 -14.20
N ASP A 222 1.95 0.58 -14.68
CA ASP A 222 2.74 -0.45 -15.34
C ASP A 222 3.40 -1.48 -14.41
N THR A 223 3.41 -1.23 -13.09
CA THR A 223 4.13 -2.11 -12.15
C THR A 223 3.19 -2.94 -11.28
N LEU A 224 3.21 -4.26 -11.47
CA LEU A 224 2.69 -5.29 -10.58
C LEU A 224 3.51 -5.31 -9.28
N TYR A 225 3.10 -4.48 -8.33
CA TYR A 225 3.71 -4.41 -7.01
C TYR A 225 3.11 -5.45 -6.06
N THR A 226 3.84 -5.84 -5.02
CA THR A 226 3.51 -7.00 -4.16
C THR A 226 2.19 -6.92 -3.41
N HIS A 227 1.61 -5.74 -3.21
CA HIS A 227 0.24 -5.62 -2.67
C HIS A 227 -0.84 -6.05 -3.69
N LEU A 228 -0.57 -5.93 -4.99
CA LEU A 228 -1.46 -6.42 -6.05
C LEU A 228 -1.58 -7.94 -5.97
N PHE A 229 -0.46 -8.63 -5.79
CA PHE A 229 -0.45 -10.08 -5.62
C PHE A 229 -1.10 -10.55 -4.33
N ARG A 230 -1.10 -9.75 -3.26
CA ARG A 230 -1.95 -10.05 -2.10
C ARG A 230 -3.43 -10.02 -2.46
N GLY A 231 -3.87 -9.08 -3.30
CA GLY A 231 -5.25 -9.06 -3.82
C GLY A 231 -5.58 -10.26 -4.70
N ILE A 232 -4.69 -10.60 -5.64
CA ILE A 232 -4.81 -11.78 -6.51
C ILE A 232 -4.86 -13.05 -5.68
N TYR A 233 -3.95 -13.22 -4.72
CA TYR A 233 -3.94 -14.36 -3.80
C TYR A 233 -5.27 -14.49 -3.07
N LEU A 234 -5.82 -13.39 -2.52
CA LEU A 234 -7.09 -13.43 -1.79
C LEU A 234 -8.22 -13.86 -2.73
N THR A 235 -8.27 -13.32 -3.95
CA THR A 235 -9.28 -13.70 -4.95
C THR A 235 -9.16 -15.16 -5.39
N ILE A 236 -7.94 -15.66 -5.66
CA ILE A 236 -7.72 -17.06 -6.02
C ILE A 236 -8.04 -17.99 -4.82
N SER A 237 -7.68 -17.60 -3.60
CA SER A 237 -7.96 -18.39 -2.41
C SER A 237 -9.46 -18.55 -2.16
N VAL A 238 -10.25 -17.50 -2.42
CA VAL A 238 -11.71 -17.59 -2.37
C VAL A 238 -12.23 -18.55 -3.45
N TYR A 239 -11.76 -18.36 -4.69
CA TYR A 239 -12.16 -19.21 -5.82
C TYR A 239 -11.85 -20.68 -5.56
N PHE A 240 -10.67 -21.02 -5.04
CA PHE A 240 -10.25 -22.41 -4.80
C PHE A 240 -10.81 -23.01 -3.51
N TYR A 241 -10.81 -22.27 -2.40
CA TYR A 241 -10.88 -22.86 -1.06
C TYR A 241 -11.99 -22.31 -0.16
N CYS A 242 -12.73 -21.26 -0.56
CA CYS A 242 -13.80 -20.72 0.28
C CYS A 242 -15.06 -21.61 0.21
N PRO A 243 -15.53 -22.16 1.34
CA PRO A 243 -16.74 -22.99 1.36
C PRO A 243 -17.98 -22.23 0.85
N PRO A 244 -18.92 -22.91 0.18
CA PRO A 244 -20.19 -22.31 -0.24
C PRO A 244 -21.00 -21.69 0.90
N THR A 245 -20.84 -22.18 2.12
CA THR A 245 -21.51 -21.73 3.35
C THR A 245 -20.86 -20.52 4.01
N VAL A 246 -19.61 -20.16 3.66
CA VAL A 246 -18.84 -19.09 4.31
C VAL A 246 -18.92 -17.79 3.50
N ASP A 247 -19.10 -16.65 4.18
CA ASP A 247 -19.04 -15.34 3.53
C ASP A 247 -17.62 -15.05 2.99
N GLU A 248 -17.54 -14.48 1.79
CA GLU A 248 -16.25 -14.20 1.15
C GLU A 248 -15.41 -13.22 1.96
N GLN A 249 -16.03 -12.20 2.55
CA GLN A 249 -15.31 -11.16 3.29
C GLN A 249 -14.76 -11.72 4.60
N GLU A 250 -15.51 -12.62 5.25
CA GLU A 250 -15.05 -13.35 6.42
C GLU A 250 -13.84 -14.24 6.08
N PHE A 251 -13.93 -15.01 4.99
CA PHE A 251 -12.84 -15.86 4.53
C PHE A 251 -11.57 -15.04 4.24
N ARG A 252 -11.71 -13.92 3.51
CA ARG A 252 -10.61 -12.99 3.22
C ARG A 252 -10.00 -12.39 4.49
N ALA A 253 -10.83 -11.98 5.44
CA ALA A 253 -10.36 -11.38 6.68
C ALA A 253 -9.50 -12.36 7.51
N GLU A 254 -9.93 -13.62 7.60
CA GLU A 254 -9.18 -14.70 8.26
C GLU A 254 -7.81 -14.91 7.61
N ILE A 255 -7.77 -15.24 6.32
CA ILE A 255 -6.51 -15.61 5.65
C ILE A 255 -5.56 -14.41 5.48
N LYS A 256 -6.08 -13.18 5.57
CA LYS A 256 -5.27 -11.97 5.59
C LYS A 256 -4.67 -11.69 6.97
N GLY A 257 -5.22 -12.25 8.04
CA GLY A 257 -4.84 -11.94 9.42
C GLY A 257 -5.35 -10.57 9.88
N ALA A 258 -6.51 -10.14 9.41
CA ALA A 258 -7.09 -8.86 9.79
C ALA A 258 -7.82 -9.00 11.13
N PHE A 259 -7.07 -9.12 12.23
CA PHE A 259 -7.61 -9.24 13.58
C PHE A 259 -7.44 -7.94 14.38
N VAL A 260 -8.38 -7.65 15.28
CA VAL A 260 -8.31 -6.57 16.27
C VAL A 260 -8.53 -7.17 17.65
N GLY A 261 -7.56 -6.96 18.55
CA GLY A 261 -7.75 -7.17 19.99
C GLY A 261 -8.41 -5.93 20.61
N ARG A 262 -9.49 -6.10 21.36
CA ARG A 262 -9.87 -5.13 22.41
C ARG A 262 -9.30 -5.64 23.73
N GLY A 263 -8.86 -4.71 24.58
CA GLY A 263 -8.24 -4.97 25.86
C GLY A 263 -9.05 -5.89 26.79
N GLU A 264 -8.27 -6.51 27.68
CA GLU A 264 -8.57 -7.26 28.90
C GLU A 264 -9.94 -7.94 29.03
N LEU A 265 -9.87 -9.28 29.16
CA LEU A 265 -10.93 -10.29 29.35
C LEU A 265 -11.55 -10.83 28.05
N ASN A 266 -11.05 -12.03 27.68
CA ASN A 266 -11.46 -12.96 26.61
C ASN A 266 -10.74 -12.82 25.26
N SER A 267 -9.55 -13.43 25.19
CA SER A 267 -9.01 -14.41 24.20
C SER A 267 -9.56 -14.58 22.76
N THR A 268 -10.43 -13.73 22.23
CA THR A 268 -10.93 -13.84 20.85
C THR A 268 -10.63 -12.57 20.06
N LEU A 269 -9.48 -12.62 19.38
CA LEU A 269 -9.14 -11.71 18.28
C LEU A 269 -10.31 -11.65 17.29
N ARG A 270 -10.92 -10.47 17.09
CA ARG A 270 -12.06 -10.29 16.17
C ARG A 270 -11.59 -9.88 14.77
N ARG A 271 -12.21 -10.42 13.73
CA ARG A 271 -11.90 -10.09 12.32
C ARG A 271 -12.36 -8.67 11.98
N THR A 272 -11.58 -7.94 11.19
CA THR A 272 -11.91 -6.59 10.70
C THR A 272 -11.97 -6.54 9.18
N ILE A 273 -13.14 -6.19 8.66
CA ILE A 273 -13.49 -6.26 7.24
C ILE A 273 -13.10 -4.97 6.49
N ALA A 274 -13.00 -3.82 7.17
CA ALA A 274 -12.80 -2.51 6.53
C ALA A 274 -11.55 -2.43 5.63
N SER A 275 -10.48 -3.12 6.01
CA SER A 275 -9.21 -3.11 5.27
C SER A 275 -9.24 -3.94 3.98
N ASP A 276 -10.27 -4.77 3.76
CA ASP A 276 -10.40 -5.65 2.59
C ASP A 276 -10.67 -4.88 1.30
N ARG A 277 -11.30 -3.71 1.38
CA ARG A 277 -11.62 -2.84 0.24
C ARG A 277 -10.41 -2.50 -0.63
N HIS A 278 -9.19 -2.52 -0.09
CA HIS A 278 -7.96 -2.24 -0.83
C HIS A 278 -7.44 -3.41 -1.68
N TYR A 279 -8.05 -4.58 -1.60
CA TYR A 279 -7.60 -5.81 -2.24
C TYR A 279 -8.60 -6.40 -3.25
N LYS A 280 -9.72 -5.70 -3.49
CA LYS A 280 -10.81 -6.12 -4.38
C LYS A 280 -10.61 -5.62 -5.81
N ASN A 281 -9.41 -5.79 -6.36
CA ASN A 281 -9.09 -5.33 -7.72
C ASN A 281 -9.49 -6.34 -8.80
N TYR A 282 -9.66 -7.61 -8.42
CA TYR A 282 -9.88 -8.72 -9.35
C TYR A 282 -11.06 -9.58 -8.93
N ILE A 283 -11.77 -10.07 -9.93
CA ILE A 283 -12.81 -11.10 -9.82
C ILE A 283 -12.47 -12.27 -10.74
N ILE A 284 -12.89 -13.48 -10.37
CA ILE A 284 -12.75 -14.66 -11.22
C ILE A 284 -14.12 -15.04 -11.74
N GLN A 285 -14.23 -15.14 -13.06
CA GLN A 285 -15.49 -15.43 -13.74
C GLN A 285 -15.25 -16.60 -14.70
N ASN A 286 -16.08 -17.64 -14.61
CA ASN A 286 -15.98 -18.78 -15.52
C ASN A 286 -16.53 -18.41 -16.91
N SER A 287 -16.37 -19.30 -17.88
CA SER A 287 -16.84 -19.10 -19.26
C SER A 287 -18.36 -18.88 -19.38
N ASP A 288 -19.14 -19.35 -18.41
CA ASP A 288 -20.59 -19.16 -18.28
C ASP A 288 -20.97 -17.81 -17.64
N GLY A 289 -19.98 -17.00 -17.25
CA GLY A 289 -20.21 -15.76 -16.54
C GLY A 289 -20.43 -15.92 -15.03
N ALA A 290 -20.45 -17.14 -14.50
CA ALA A 290 -20.70 -17.40 -13.08
C ALA A 290 -19.44 -17.21 -12.24
N MET A 291 -19.59 -16.52 -11.11
CA MET A 291 -18.59 -16.47 -10.05
C MET A 291 -18.80 -17.68 -9.12
N ARG A 292 -17.79 -18.55 -9.01
CA ARG A 292 -17.82 -19.72 -8.14
C ARG A 292 -16.81 -19.55 -7.01
N LYS A 293 -17.00 -20.27 -5.92
CA LYS A 293 -16.07 -20.36 -4.80
C LYS A 293 -15.89 -21.82 -4.38
N GLY A 294 -14.73 -22.12 -3.80
CA GLY A 294 -14.43 -23.45 -3.29
C GLY A 294 -14.26 -24.53 -4.38
N VAL A 295 -13.84 -24.17 -5.60
CA VAL A 295 -13.81 -25.11 -6.74
C VAL A 295 -12.76 -26.23 -6.62
N ARG A 296 -11.90 -26.19 -5.59
CA ARG A 296 -10.91 -27.24 -5.29
C ARG A 296 -11.17 -27.95 -3.97
N LEU A 297 -12.32 -27.73 -3.32
CA LEU A 297 -12.63 -28.36 -2.03
C LEU A 297 -12.78 -29.88 -2.12
N ASP A 298 -13.04 -30.41 -3.32
CA ASP A 298 -13.12 -31.83 -3.63
C ASP A 298 -11.76 -32.45 -4.04
N TRP A 299 -10.70 -31.65 -4.17
CA TRP A 299 -9.38 -32.16 -4.52
C TRP A 299 -8.74 -32.93 -3.38
N ASN A 300 -8.03 -33.99 -3.72
CA ASN A 300 -7.29 -34.78 -2.74
C ASN A 300 -6.26 -33.91 -1.98
N GLY A 301 -6.27 -34.03 -0.64
CA GLY A 301 -5.39 -33.27 0.25
C GLY A 301 -5.87 -31.85 0.59
N VAL A 302 -6.87 -31.31 -0.12
CA VAL A 302 -7.47 -30.02 0.25
C VAL A 302 -8.40 -30.21 1.45
N GLN A 303 -8.25 -29.36 2.46
CA GLN A 303 -9.11 -29.35 3.64
C GLN A 303 -9.68 -27.94 3.86
N ILE A 304 -10.91 -27.87 4.36
CA ILE A 304 -11.48 -26.61 4.86
C ILE A 304 -10.61 -26.14 6.03
N LEU A 305 -10.19 -24.87 6.01
CA LEU A 305 -9.38 -24.29 7.10
C LEU A 305 -10.08 -24.48 8.45
N LYS A 306 -9.34 -24.75 9.51
CA LYS A 306 -9.89 -25.03 10.85
C LYS A 306 -10.82 -23.93 11.36
N ALA A 307 -10.57 -22.69 10.98
CA ALA A 307 -11.42 -21.54 11.31
C ALA A 307 -12.88 -21.67 10.80
N PHE A 308 -13.11 -22.49 9.77
CA PHE A 308 -14.40 -22.64 9.09
C PHE A 308 -15.00 -24.05 9.20
N GLN A 309 -14.31 -25.00 9.81
CA GLN A 309 -14.81 -26.38 9.99
C GLN A 309 -16.03 -26.49 10.91
N LYS A 310 -16.31 -25.49 11.77
CA LYS A 310 -17.42 -25.49 12.73
C LYS A 310 -18.73 -24.89 12.20
N LEU A 311 -18.78 -24.41 10.96
CA LEU A 311 -19.99 -23.81 10.37
C LEU A 311 -20.93 -24.82 9.69
N ASP A 312 -20.53 -26.10 9.62
CA ASP A 312 -21.33 -27.17 8.99
C ASP A 312 -22.20 -27.97 9.98
N GLN A 313 -22.28 -27.56 11.25
CA GLN A 313 -23.27 -28.11 12.18
C GLN A 313 -24.38 -27.08 12.46
N PRO A 314 -25.65 -27.36 12.09
CA PRO A 314 -26.76 -26.53 12.54
C PRO A 314 -26.91 -26.69 14.04
N GLU A 315 -26.44 -25.70 14.80
CA GLU A 315 -26.82 -25.54 16.20
C GLU A 315 -28.35 -25.35 16.27
N PRO A 316 -29.10 -26.22 16.97
CA PRO A 316 -30.54 -26.09 17.08
C PRO A 316 -30.87 -24.84 17.90
N GLY A 317 -31.34 -23.77 17.24
CA GLY A 317 -31.97 -22.62 17.90
C GLY A 317 -31.39 -21.23 17.59
N ARG A 318 -30.39 -21.08 16.71
CA ARG A 318 -29.94 -19.75 16.26
C ARG A 318 -30.63 -19.35 14.96
N SER A 319 -31.46 -18.30 15.03
CA SER A 319 -32.08 -17.69 13.85
C SER A 319 -31.02 -17.01 12.98
N PRO A 320 -31.11 -17.08 11.63
CA PRO A 320 -30.15 -16.46 10.70
C PRO A 320 -29.99 -14.94 10.86
N VAL A 321 -30.91 -14.29 11.58
CA VAL A 321 -30.99 -12.82 11.73
C VAL A 321 -30.00 -12.28 12.78
N ASP A 322 -29.57 -13.10 13.75
CA ASP A 322 -28.62 -12.65 14.79
C ASP A 322 -27.18 -12.47 14.29
N SER A 323 -26.88 -13.00 13.10
CA SER A 323 -25.58 -12.89 12.44
C SER A 323 -25.28 -11.49 11.90
N VAL A 324 -26.29 -10.63 11.73
CA VAL A 324 -26.16 -9.36 10.99
C VAL A 324 -26.10 -8.13 11.90
N GLN A 325 -26.67 -8.20 13.12
CA GLN A 325 -26.86 -7.02 13.98
C GLN A 325 -25.60 -6.55 14.73
N ASN A 326 -24.53 -7.36 14.80
CA ASN A 326 -23.32 -7.05 15.56
C ASN A 326 -22.28 -6.18 14.81
N TYR A 327 -22.65 -5.59 13.67
CA TYR A 327 -21.74 -4.96 12.71
C TYR A 327 -22.02 -3.46 12.44
N LEU A 328 -22.32 -2.67 13.46
CA LEU A 328 -22.28 -1.20 13.35
C LEU A 328 -21.06 -0.63 14.10
N PRO A 329 -20.23 0.22 13.46
CA PRO A 329 -19.17 0.93 14.16
C PRO A 329 -19.81 2.02 15.03
N GLN A 330 -19.78 1.85 16.35
CA GLN A 330 -20.00 2.98 17.26
C GLN A 330 -18.77 3.88 17.20
N LEU A 331 -19.00 5.14 16.83
CA LEU A 331 -18.03 6.22 16.90
C LEU A 331 -17.64 6.43 18.37
N ASP A 332 -16.39 6.11 18.73
CA ASP A 332 -15.86 6.35 20.07
C ASP A 332 -15.78 7.87 20.33
N GLN A 333 -16.49 8.33 21.36
CA GLN A 333 -16.25 9.63 21.98
C GLN A 333 -15.04 9.55 22.93
N PRO A 334 -14.29 10.65 23.12
CA PRO A 334 -13.11 10.67 23.98
C PRO A 334 -13.50 10.51 25.45
N LYS A 335 -12.98 9.48 26.12
CA LYS A 335 -13.07 9.34 27.58
C LYS A 335 -11.93 10.07 28.27
N SER A 336 -12.34 10.79 29.30
CA SER A 336 -11.59 11.61 30.24
C SER A 336 -10.55 10.84 31.05
N THR A 337 -9.54 11.63 31.44
CA THR A 337 -8.40 11.42 32.32
C THR A 337 -8.68 10.62 33.60
N GLU A 338 -7.94 9.54 33.83
CA GLU A 338 -7.72 8.97 35.16
C GLU A 338 -6.21 8.81 35.41
N ALA A 339 -5.81 9.14 36.65
CA ALA A 339 -4.44 9.36 37.08
C ALA A 339 -3.62 8.08 37.25
N ILE A 340 -2.34 8.13 36.85
CA ILE A 340 -1.36 7.03 37.01
C ILE A 340 -0.43 7.34 38.20
N PRO A 341 -0.08 6.37 39.07
CA PRO A 341 0.77 6.58 40.23
C PRO A 341 2.26 6.77 39.87
N MET A 342 2.97 7.56 40.69
CA MET A 342 4.39 7.87 40.58
C MET A 342 5.28 6.61 40.65
N MET A 343 6.10 6.39 39.62
CA MET A 343 7.21 5.42 39.65
C MET A 343 8.56 6.12 39.91
N GLU A 344 9.40 5.47 40.70
CA GLU A 344 10.71 5.94 41.19
C GLU A 344 11.75 6.15 40.07
N LYS A 345 12.66 7.09 40.30
CA LYS A 345 13.72 7.51 39.36
C LYS A 345 14.72 6.38 39.07
N PRO A 346 15.05 6.09 37.81
CA PRO A 346 16.14 5.17 37.48
C PRO A 346 17.50 5.80 37.77
N SER A 347 18.34 5.05 38.49
CA SER A 347 19.75 5.36 38.76
C SER A 347 20.56 5.32 37.45
N THR A 348 21.12 6.46 37.05
CA THR A 348 21.98 6.56 35.86
C THR A 348 23.38 6.05 36.20
N LYS A 349 23.75 4.88 35.65
CA LYS A 349 25.14 4.44 35.64
C LYS A 349 25.92 5.27 34.62
N ARG A 350 27.01 5.87 35.10
CA ARG A 350 27.99 6.62 34.30
C ARG A 350 28.62 5.67 33.26
N PRO A 351 28.78 6.06 31.99
CA PRO A 351 29.48 5.23 31.00
C PRO A 351 30.95 5.06 31.42
N GLU A 352 31.37 3.82 31.62
CA GLU A 352 32.76 3.46 31.87
C GLU A 352 33.50 3.38 30.53
N LEU A 353 34.45 4.29 30.30
CA LEU A 353 35.41 4.11 29.22
C LEU A 353 36.29 2.90 29.55
N HIS A 354 36.44 1.98 28.60
CA HIS A 354 37.34 0.84 28.74
C HIS A 354 38.77 1.33 28.99
N ALA A 355 39.44 0.77 30.01
CA ALA A 355 40.78 1.18 30.43
C ALA A 355 41.83 1.07 29.31
N ASP A 356 41.61 0.15 28.37
CA ASP A 356 42.48 -0.08 27.22
C ASP A 356 42.47 1.12 26.24
N ASP A 357 41.31 1.74 26.02
CA ASP A 357 41.15 2.89 25.14
C ASP A 357 41.78 4.16 25.75
N LEU A 358 41.68 4.31 27.08
CA LEU A 358 42.36 5.37 27.83
C LEU A 358 43.87 5.25 27.74
N THR A 359 44.39 4.03 27.89
CA THR A 359 45.83 3.75 27.78
C THR A 359 46.35 4.03 26.36
N LYS A 360 45.56 3.65 25.34
CA LYS A 360 45.89 3.94 23.94
C LYS A 360 45.87 5.44 23.64
N LEU A 361 44.87 6.17 24.11
CA LEU A 361 44.79 7.63 23.95
C LEU A 361 45.97 8.34 24.62
N GLN A 362 46.33 7.93 25.83
CA GLN A 362 47.51 8.45 26.53
C GLN A 362 48.79 8.20 25.74
N SER A 363 48.98 6.99 25.21
CA SER A 363 50.18 6.65 24.43
C SER A 363 50.31 7.51 23.16
N LEU A 364 49.19 7.77 22.47
CA LEU A 364 49.16 8.58 21.25
C LEU A 364 49.43 10.06 21.52
N MET A 365 48.93 10.59 22.63
CA MET A 365 49.16 11.99 23.01
C MET A 365 50.57 12.19 23.59
N ALA A 366 51.10 11.20 24.33
CA ALA A 366 52.48 11.22 24.82
C ALA A 366 53.50 11.20 23.68
N GLN A 367 53.25 10.44 22.61
CA GLN A 367 54.08 10.47 21.39
C GLN A 367 54.11 11.85 20.71
N ARG A 368 53.12 12.70 20.99
CA ARG A 368 53.03 14.08 20.49
C ARG A 368 53.48 15.13 21.51
N GLY A 369 54.13 14.70 22.60
CA GLY A 369 54.66 15.58 23.64
C GLY A 369 53.60 16.12 24.60
N VAL A 370 52.36 15.64 24.53
CA VAL A 370 51.28 16.03 25.45
C VAL A 370 51.18 14.98 26.54
N THR A 371 51.67 15.32 27.73
CA THR A 371 51.57 14.50 28.94
C THR A 371 50.88 15.30 30.03
N GLY A 372 49.92 14.72 30.73
CA GLY A 372 49.14 15.42 31.76
C GLY A 372 47.99 14.58 32.30
N SER A 373 47.10 15.22 33.04
CA SER A 373 45.84 14.63 33.48
C SER A 373 44.96 14.21 32.30
N TYR A 374 44.03 13.29 32.53
CA TYR A 374 43.11 12.86 31.47
C TYR A 374 42.35 14.02 30.84
N ALA A 375 41.93 15.02 31.62
CA ALA A 375 41.26 16.20 31.11
C ALA A 375 42.12 16.97 30.09
N GLU A 376 43.41 17.15 30.38
CA GLU A 376 44.35 17.85 29.48
C GLU A 376 44.61 17.06 28.19
N ILE A 377 44.72 15.74 28.30
CA ILE A 377 44.88 14.83 27.16
C ILE A 377 43.65 14.87 26.25
N PHE A 378 42.44 14.87 26.83
CA PHE A 378 41.19 14.97 26.07
C PHE A 378 41.00 16.35 25.42
N SER A 379 41.30 17.43 26.14
CA SER A 379 41.24 18.79 25.57
C SER A 379 42.21 18.97 24.40
N ALA A 380 43.43 18.44 24.51
CA ALA A 380 44.42 18.48 23.43
C ALA A 380 43.98 17.65 22.21
N ALA A 381 43.37 16.48 22.43
CA ALA A 381 42.83 15.64 21.35
C ALA A 381 41.71 16.34 20.56
N ILE A 382 40.82 17.05 21.27
CA ILE A 382 39.71 17.82 20.64
C ILE A 382 40.25 18.97 19.81
N GLN A 383 41.20 19.76 20.31
CA GLN A 383 41.81 20.85 19.55
C GLN A 383 42.50 20.36 18.28
N LEU A 384 43.13 19.19 18.34
CA LEU A 384 43.82 18.61 17.20
C LEU A 384 42.84 18.21 16.09
N LEU A 385 41.70 17.62 16.45
CA LEU A 385 40.63 17.30 15.50
C LEU A 385 40.01 18.56 14.87
N GLN A 386 39.84 19.63 15.65
CA GLN A 386 39.34 20.90 15.16
C GLN A 386 40.31 21.59 14.18
N SER A 387 41.62 21.52 14.44
CA SER A 387 42.63 22.10 13.57
C SER A 387 42.74 21.41 12.19
N GLN A 388 42.40 20.12 12.12
CA GLN A 388 42.40 19.36 10.86
C GLN A 388 41.21 19.71 9.95
N GLN A 389 40.11 20.23 10.50
CA GLN A 389 38.95 20.66 9.71
C GLN A 389 39.14 22.01 8.99
N GLN A 390 40.14 22.81 9.34
CA GLN A 390 40.30 24.16 8.77
C GLN A 390 41.23 24.27 7.55
N VAL A 391 41.87 23.19 7.09
CA VAL A 391 42.90 23.28 6.02
C VAL A 391 42.42 22.87 4.61
N GLU A 392 41.24 22.26 4.44
CA GLU A 392 40.72 21.92 3.11
C GLU A 392 39.59 22.86 2.65
N SER A 393 39.97 24.00 2.07
CA SER A 393 39.06 24.77 1.21
C SER A 393 39.81 25.42 0.03
N LYS A 394 39.94 24.67 -1.06
CA LYS A 394 40.03 25.22 -2.41
C LYS A 394 38.91 24.61 -3.25
N PRO A 395 38.12 25.40 -4.00
CA PRO A 395 37.00 24.87 -4.77
C PRO A 395 37.54 24.10 -5.99
N SER A 396 37.26 22.80 -6.05
CA SER A 396 37.56 21.91 -7.18
C SER A 396 36.60 22.17 -8.35
N GLN A 397 36.99 21.75 -9.56
CA GLN A 397 36.15 21.75 -10.80
C GLN A 397 34.78 21.07 -10.62
N GLU A 398 34.60 20.27 -9.57
CA GLU A 398 33.33 19.64 -9.22
C GLU A 398 32.27 20.66 -8.80
N PHE A 399 32.65 21.79 -8.19
CA PHE A 399 31.71 22.84 -7.80
C PHE A 399 31.10 23.57 -9.01
N GLU A 400 31.86 23.74 -10.10
CA GLU A 400 31.34 24.30 -11.35
C GLU A 400 30.39 23.32 -12.04
N SER A 401 30.73 22.02 -12.01
CA SER A 401 29.88 20.96 -12.55
C SER A 401 28.53 20.90 -11.81
N ILE A 402 28.55 20.99 -10.47
CA ILE A 402 27.33 21.01 -9.65
C ILE A 402 26.46 22.25 -9.94
N ARG A 403 27.07 23.43 -10.10
CA ARG A 403 26.33 24.65 -10.48
C ARG A 403 25.68 24.53 -11.86
N TRP A 404 26.37 23.91 -12.81
CA TRP A 404 25.81 23.65 -14.13
C TRP A 404 24.61 22.70 -14.07
N PHE A 405 24.70 21.58 -13.34
CA PHE A 405 23.57 20.66 -13.14
C PHE A 405 22.39 21.33 -12.44
N GLN A 406 22.64 22.20 -11.47
CA GLN A 406 21.59 22.94 -10.78
C GLN A 406 20.82 23.86 -11.74
N THR A 407 21.55 24.56 -12.62
CA THR A 407 20.96 25.45 -13.63
C THR A 407 20.11 24.67 -14.64
N GLU A 408 20.58 23.51 -15.08
CA GLU A 408 19.85 22.65 -16.03
C GLU A 408 18.58 22.06 -15.40
N ILE A 409 18.65 21.64 -14.12
CA ILE A 409 17.48 21.15 -13.37
C ILE A 409 16.41 22.23 -13.25
N ASP A 410 16.80 23.47 -12.96
CA ASP A 410 15.86 24.58 -12.81
C ASP A 410 15.23 24.98 -14.15
N ALA A 411 16.00 24.92 -15.25
CA ALA A 411 15.46 25.10 -16.60
C ALA A 411 14.43 24.01 -16.98
N LEU A 412 14.73 22.75 -16.68
CA LEU A 412 13.80 21.63 -16.93
C LEU A 412 12.53 21.73 -16.08
N ARG A 413 12.64 22.17 -14.81
CA ARG A 413 11.49 22.44 -13.95
C ARG A 413 10.60 23.54 -14.52
N GLY A 414 11.19 24.64 -15.02
CA GLY A 414 10.43 25.70 -15.70
C GLY A 414 9.65 25.18 -16.91
N LYS A 415 10.25 24.27 -17.69
CA LYS A 415 9.61 23.67 -18.85
C LYS A 415 8.44 22.74 -18.49
N ILE A 416 8.54 22.01 -17.37
CA ILE A 416 7.44 21.19 -16.85
C ILE A 416 6.26 22.07 -16.45
N ILE A 417 6.49 23.15 -15.70
CA ILE A 417 5.44 24.10 -15.29
C ILE A 417 4.73 24.70 -16.52
N GLN A 418 5.50 25.05 -17.56
CA GLN A 418 4.93 25.57 -18.81
C GLN A 418 4.05 24.54 -19.52
N LEU A 419 4.49 23.28 -19.61
CA LEU A 419 3.72 22.20 -20.24
C LEU A 419 2.45 21.85 -19.45
N GLU A 420 2.52 21.85 -18.12
CA GLU A 420 1.35 21.63 -17.25
C GLU A 420 0.31 22.75 -17.40
N SER A 421 0.76 24.01 -17.53
CA SER A 421 -0.12 25.14 -17.83
C SER A 421 -0.80 25.00 -19.20
N GLN A 422 -0.06 24.58 -20.24
CA GLN A 422 -0.62 24.34 -21.57
C GLN A 422 -1.63 23.19 -21.58
N SER A 423 -1.34 22.08 -20.89
CA SER A 423 -2.28 20.96 -20.76
C SER A 423 -3.59 21.38 -20.07
N SER A 424 -3.48 22.14 -18.98
CA SER A 424 -4.64 22.63 -18.23
C SER A 424 -5.52 23.57 -19.05
N GLN A 425 -4.92 24.39 -19.93
CA GLN A 425 -5.66 25.24 -20.86
C GLN A 425 -6.39 24.44 -21.94
N LEU A 426 -5.78 23.38 -22.46
CA LEU A 426 -6.41 22.49 -23.44
C LEU A 426 -7.59 21.73 -22.83
N ASP A 427 -7.45 21.24 -21.60
CA ASP A 427 -8.53 20.55 -20.88
C ASP A 427 -9.70 21.49 -20.59
N ALA A 428 -9.43 22.73 -20.19
CA ALA A 428 -10.47 23.75 -19.95
C ALA A 428 -11.25 24.09 -21.24
N ALA A 429 -10.57 24.20 -22.38
CA ALA A 429 -11.20 24.47 -23.67
C ALA A 429 -12.10 23.30 -24.14
N ALA A 430 -11.63 22.06 -23.95
CA ALA A 430 -12.42 20.86 -24.27
C ALA A 430 -13.68 20.75 -23.39
N ILE A 431 -13.55 21.05 -22.09
CA ILE A 431 -14.69 21.06 -21.16
C ILE A 431 -15.73 22.12 -21.56
N GLN A 432 -15.30 23.32 -21.97
CA GLN A 432 -16.22 24.36 -22.44
C GLN A 432 -16.97 23.95 -23.71
N THR A 433 -16.30 23.28 -24.65
CA THR A 433 -16.94 22.81 -25.88
C THR A 433 -18.02 21.76 -25.58
N LEU A 434 -17.73 20.81 -24.68
CA LEU A 434 -18.70 19.80 -24.24
C LEU A 434 -19.88 20.40 -23.46
N GLN A 435 -19.67 21.49 -22.72
CA GLN A 435 -20.76 22.19 -22.03
C GLN A 435 -21.69 22.89 -23.03
N ILE A 436 -21.14 23.53 -24.06
CA ILE A 436 -21.92 24.16 -25.13
C ILE A 436 -22.74 23.11 -25.89
N GLU A 437 -22.14 21.98 -26.22
CA GLU A 437 -22.83 20.88 -26.92
C GLU A 437 -23.98 20.29 -26.07
N ASN A 438 -23.76 20.11 -24.76
CA ASN A 438 -24.82 19.66 -23.86
C ASN A 438 -26.00 20.63 -23.78
N GLU A 439 -25.74 21.94 -23.74
CA GLU A 439 -26.82 22.93 -23.75
C GLU A 439 -27.59 22.93 -25.08
N GLN A 440 -26.90 22.75 -26.21
CA GLN A 440 -27.55 22.60 -27.52
C GLN A 440 -28.44 21.35 -27.57
N LEU A 441 -27.96 20.21 -27.06
CA LEU A 441 -28.74 18.97 -27.00
C LEU A 441 -29.98 19.10 -26.11
N LYS A 442 -29.88 19.82 -24.98
CA LYS A 442 -31.05 20.11 -24.12
C LYS A 442 -32.10 20.93 -24.86
N ILE A 443 -31.68 21.95 -25.60
CA ILE A 443 -32.60 22.78 -26.41
C ILE A 443 -33.29 21.91 -27.47
N GLN A 444 -32.55 21.05 -28.16
CA GLN A 444 -33.13 20.14 -29.16
C GLN A 444 -34.13 19.16 -28.53
N LEU A 445 -33.82 18.62 -27.34
CA LEU A 445 -34.73 17.75 -26.61
C LEU A 445 -36.04 18.46 -26.29
N GLN A 446 -35.98 19.69 -25.75
CA GLN A 446 -37.16 20.49 -25.44
C GLN A 446 -37.99 20.80 -26.69
N GLN A 447 -37.34 21.17 -27.80
CA GLN A 447 -38.04 21.39 -29.08
C GLN A 447 -38.72 20.12 -29.58
N THR A 448 -38.08 18.97 -29.43
CA THR A 448 -38.65 17.68 -29.82
C THR A 448 -39.84 17.30 -28.94
N GLN A 449 -39.74 17.53 -27.63
CA GLN A 449 -40.84 17.32 -26.69
C GLN A 449 -42.03 18.22 -27.02
N ALA A 450 -41.82 19.52 -27.25
CA ALA A 450 -42.88 20.45 -27.65
C ALA A 450 -43.55 20.05 -28.97
N ARG A 451 -42.78 19.51 -29.94
CA ARG A 451 -43.33 18.96 -31.19
C ARG A 451 -44.19 17.73 -30.94
N LEU A 452 -43.75 16.81 -30.07
CA LEU A 452 -44.52 15.62 -29.71
C LEU A 452 -45.82 15.99 -28.99
N GLU A 453 -45.78 16.95 -28.07
CA GLU A 453 -46.97 17.48 -27.41
C GLU A 453 -47.94 18.12 -28.41
N GLY A 454 -47.44 18.91 -29.37
CA GLY A 454 -48.25 19.47 -30.44
C GLY A 454 -48.91 18.40 -31.33
N ILE A 455 -48.17 17.32 -31.67
CA ILE A 455 -48.72 16.18 -32.40
C ILE A 455 -49.78 15.46 -31.57
N GLN A 456 -49.56 15.25 -30.27
CA GLN A 456 -50.54 14.65 -29.36
C GLN A 456 -51.83 15.48 -29.26
N GLN A 457 -51.71 16.81 -29.23
CA GLN A 457 -52.87 17.70 -29.24
C GLN A 457 -53.65 17.65 -30.56
N LEU A 458 -52.94 17.54 -31.70
CA LEU A 458 -53.56 17.40 -33.03
C LEU A 458 -54.24 16.04 -33.23
N LEU A 459 -53.74 14.98 -32.60
CA LEU A 459 -54.34 13.64 -32.66
C LEU A 459 -55.59 13.48 -31.77
N GLY A 460 -55.96 14.52 -31.02
CA GLY A 460 -57.25 14.65 -30.34
C GLY A 460 -57.38 13.85 -29.04
N ASN A 461 -58.13 14.43 -28.09
CA ASN A 461 -58.55 13.82 -26.81
C ASN A 461 -59.29 12.49 -27.01
N GLY A 462 -58.55 11.40 -27.15
CA GLY A 462 -59.06 10.04 -27.20
C GLY A 462 -58.25 9.13 -26.28
N ALA A 463 -58.78 8.94 -25.07
CA ALA A 463 -58.32 8.00 -24.03
C ALA A 463 -57.03 8.35 -23.29
N THR A 464 -57.21 8.95 -22.11
CA THR A 464 -56.27 8.82 -20.99
C THR A 464 -56.10 7.33 -20.65
N VAL A 465 -55.02 6.72 -21.12
CA VAL A 465 -54.50 5.48 -20.54
C VAL A 465 -53.47 5.90 -19.48
N PRO A 466 -53.65 5.55 -18.20
CA PRO A 466 -52.68 5.89 -17.16
C PRO A 466 -51.38 5.11 -17.45
N ILE A 467 -50.29 5.83 -17.71
CA ILE A 467 -48.97 5.22 -17.76
C ILE A 467 -48.54 5.01 -16.30
N PRO A 468 -48.27 3.76 -15.85
CA PRO A 468 -47.81 3.50 -14.50
C PRO A 468 -46.40 4.08 -14.33
N ILE A 469 -46.21 4.75 -13.20
CA ILE A 469 -44.92 5.17 -12.68
C ILE A 469 -44.06 3.90 -12.56
N LEU A 470 -43.10 3.72 -13.48
CA LEU A 470 -42.04 2.74 -13.32
C LEU A 470 -40.99 3.35 -12.40
N ALA A 471 -41.15 2.97 -11.13
CA ALA A 471 -40.10 2.96 -10.14
C ALA A 471 -38.84 2.27 -10.69
N GLU A 472 -37.71 2.82 -10.26
CA GLU A 472 -36.37 2.29 -10.41
C GLU A 472 -36.30 0.77 -10.15
N GLY A 473 -35.56 0.05 -11.00
CA GLY A 473 -35.00 -1.24 -10.58
C GLY A 473 -34.99 -2.34 -11.63
N ARG A 474 -33.79 -2.54 -12.19
CA ARG A 474 -33.22 -3.81 -12.67
C ARG A 474 -33.71 -4.38 -14.01
N SER A 475 -32.77 -4.29 -14.97
CA SER A 475 -32.12 -5.43 -15.63
C SER A 475 -32.99 -6.63 -15.99
N LEU A 476 -33.16 -6.89 -17.30
CA LEU A 476 -33.01 -8.23 -17.87
C LEU A 476 -32.78 -8.16 -19.40
N HIS A 477 -31.74 -8.89 -19.84
CA HIS A 477 -31.65 -9.67 -21.07
C HIS A 477 -31.84 -8.99 -22.44
N ARG A 478 -30.75 -8.87 -23.20
CA ARG A 478 -30.77 -8.91 -24.67
C ARG A 478 -30.14 -10.21 -25.17
N GLN A 479 -30.99 -11.09 -25.71
CA GLN A 479 -30.60 -12.03 -26.75
C GLN A 479 -30.94 -11.40 -28.12
N GLY A 480 -30.01 -11.59 -29.06
CA GLY A 480 -30.28 -11.72 -30.49
C GLY A 480 -30.85 -10.51 -31.24
N CYS A 481 -29.99 -9.70 -31.85
CA CYS A 481 -30.32 -9.13 -33.15
C CYS A 481 -29.05 -8.89 -33.98
N THR A 482 -29.04 -9.52 -35.15
CA THR A 482 -27.99 -9.55 -36.18
C THR A 482 -27.74 -8.16 -36.77
N LEU A 483 -26.47 -7.75 -36.86
CA LEU A 483 -26.03 -6.58 -37.62
C LEU A 483 -25.44 -6.99 -38.98
N PRO A 484 -25.66 -6.20 -40.03
CA PRO A 484 -25.17 -6.49 -41.39
C PRO A 484 -23.67 -6.20 -41.51
N THR A 485 -23.01 -7.04 -42.31
CA THR A 485 -21.59 -6.95 -42.70
C THR A 485 -21.32 -5.72 -43.56
N HIS A 486 -20.54 -4.77 -43.03
CA HIS A 486 -19.87 -3.74 -43.83
C HIS A 486 -18.40 -4.11 -44.03
N THR A 487 -18.07 -4.37 -45.29
CA THR A 487 -16.74 -4.62 -45.83
C THR A 487 -15.85 -3.37 -45.70
N PRO A 488 -14.62 -3.46 -45.16
CA PRO A 488 -13.69 -2.34 -45.17
C PRO A 488 -12.97 -2.21 -46.52
N PRO A 489 -12.64 -0.99 -46.97
CA PRO A 489 -11.96 -0.76 -48.24
C PRO A 489 -10.47 -1.14 -48.19
N GLU A 490 -10.07 -1.79 -49.28
CA GLU A 490 -8.73 -2.16 -49.74
C GLU A 490 -7.72 -1.01 -49.60
N ARG A 491 -6.68 -1.20 -48.77
CA ARG A 491 -5.50 -0.31 -48.77
C ARG A 491 -4.45 -0.90 -49.71
N GLN A 492 -4.23 -0.18 -50.80
CA GLN A 492 -3.19 -0.40 -51.78
C GLN A 492 -1.79 -0.26 -51.15
N HIS A 493 -0.94 -1.28 -51.35
CA HIS A 493 0.49 -1.23 -51.09
C HIS A 493 1.20 -0.40 -52.17
N PRO A 494 2.08 0.55 -51.82
CA PRO A 494 3.04 1.07 -52.76
C PRO A 494 4.30 0.20 -52.82
N ILE A 495 4.62 -0.15 -54.05
CA ILE A 495 5.80 -0.84 -54.55
C ILE A 495 7.06 -0.02 -54.30
N GLY A 496 8.06 -0.70 -53.74
CA GLY A 496 9.49 -0.67 -54.12
C GLY A 496 10.22 0.66 -54.28
N LEU A 497 11.21 0.90 -53.42
CA LEU A 497 12.44 1.60 -53.82
C LEU A 497 13.67 0.82 -53.34
N ARG A 498 14.38 0.35 -54.37
CA ARG A 498 15.67 -0.33 -54.41
C ARG A 498 16.75 0.73 -54.50
N ARG A 499 17.83 0.63 -53.69
CA ARG A 499 19.21 1.15 -53.90
C ARG A 499 19.94 1.06 -52.55
N GLN A 500 21.23 0.79 -52.43
CA GLN A 500 22.30 0.32 -53.32
C GLN A 500 23.45 -0.01 -52.36
N ARG A 501 24.17 -1.10 -52.60
CA ARG A 501 25.51 -1.28 -52.03
C ARG A 501 26.45 -0.23 -52.65
N GLN A 502 27.33 0.36 -51.86
CA GLN A 502 28.76 0.52 -52.18
C GLN A 502 29.53 1.13 -50.99
N ASN A 503 30.67 0.48 -50.72
CA ASN A 503 31.83 0.84 -49.91
C ASN A 503 31.70 0.92 -48.38
#